data_AF-A0A2N6B065-F1
#
_entry.id   AF-A0A2N6B065-F1
#
_cell.length_a   1.000
_cell.length_b   1.000
_cell.length_c   1.000
_cell.angle_alpha   90.00
_cell.angle_beta   90.00
_cell.angle_gamma   90.00
#
_symmetry.space_group_name_H-M   'P 1'
#
loop_
_entity.id
_entity.type
_entity.pdbx_description
1 polymer ?
#
loop_
_entity_poly.entity_id
_entity_poly.type
_entity_poly.pdbx_seq_one_letter_code
_entity_poly.pdbx_strand_id
1 'polypeptide(L)'
;MVNETETGMDAGEATGTDVEARETPHRRSFEELPPAAQRALKEAEERRKASEAEPALPKELGGRKDGLEPTRYGDWEKKGILSDF
;
A
#
# COMPACT_ATOMS: atom_id res chain seq x y z
N MET A 1 -32.22 -24.30 35.12
CA MET A 1 -30.80 -24.62 35.26
C MET A 1 -30.01 -23.33 35.24
N VAL A 2 -29.49 -22.93 36.39
CA VAL A 2 -28.44 -21.92 36.54
C VAL A 2 -27.11 -22.61 36.23
N ASN A 3 -26.25 -21.98 35.42
CA ASN A 3 -24.84 -22.33 35.38
C ASN A 3 -24.05 -21.06 35.68
N GLU A 4 -23.58 -21.01 36.91
CA GLU A 4 -22.54 -20.10 37.41
C GLU A 4 -21.18 -20.64 36.97
N THR A 5 -20.24 -19.73 36.70
CA THR A 5 -18.81 -19.94 37.00
C THR A 5 -18.14 -18.57 37.00
N GLU A 6 -17.94 -18.06 38.21
CA GLU A 6 -17.16 -16.88 38.52
C GLU A 6 -15.65 -17.21 38.58
N THR A 7 -14.86 -16.20 38.21
CA THR A 7 -13.58 -15.76 38.82
C THR A 7 -12.32 -16.64 38.79
N GLY A 8 -11.25 -16.01 38.29
CA GLY A 8 -9.85 -16.38 38.56
C GLY A 8 -8.87 -15.34 38.01
N MET A 9 -8.65 -14.26 38.78
CA MET A 9 -7.44 -13.41 38.71
C MET A 9 -6.19 -14.29 38.90
N ASP A 10 -5.08 -14.05 38.18
CA ASP A 10 -3.84 -13.49 38.77
C ASP A 10 -2.65 -13.42 37.78
N ALA A 11 -1.97 -12.28 37.86
CA ALA A 11 -0.60 -11.86 37.51
C ALA A 11 0.25 -12.56 36.43
N GLY A 12 0.87 -11.72 35.59
CA GLY A 12 1.97 -12.12 34.70
C GLY A 12 2.54 -10.99 33.84
N GLU A 13 3.00 -9.93 34.51
CA GLU A 13 3.86 -8.84 34.01
C GLU A 13 4.92 -9.26 32.98
N ALA A 14 5.08 -8.51 31.89
CA ALA A 14 6.39 -8.12 31.37
C ALA A 14 6.32 -7.15 30.17
N THR A 15 6.80 -5.94 30.43
CA THR A 15 7.54 -5.04 29.54
C THR A 15 6.76 -4.32 28.44
N GLY A 16 6.52 -3.04 28.72
CA GLY A 16 6.17 -2.05 27.73
C GLY A 16 7.22 -1.98 26.62
N THR A 17 6.72 -1.97 25.40
CA THR A 17 7.38 -1.32 24.29
C THR A 17 6.64 -0.02 24.07
N ASP A 18 6.95 0.97 24.90
CA ASP A 18 6.79 2.38 24.53
C ASP A 18 7.79 2.65 23.39
N VAL A 19 7.45 2.14 22.21
CA VAL A 19 8.09 2.56 20.97
C VAL A 19 7.29 3.78 20.58
N GLU A 20 7.74 4.95 21.05
CA GLU A 20 7.25 6.23 20.58
C GLU A 20 6.97 6.13 19.09
N ALA A 21 5.70 6.32 18.77
CA ALA A 21 5.17 6.31 17.43
C ALA A 21 6.03 7.23 16.59
N ARG A 22 6.89 6.63 15.76
CA ARG A 22 7.68 7.32 14.74
C ARG A 22 6.75 8.33 14.10
N GLU A 23 7.04 9.61 14.29
CA GLU A 23 6.18 10.72 13.87
C GLU A 23 5.91 10.55 12.37
N THR A 24 4.74 10.00 12.05
CA THR A 24 4.31 9.87 10.66
C THR A 24 3.94 11.28 10.25
N PRO A 25 4.62 11.89 9.26
CA PRO A 25 4.31 13.26 8.90
C PRO A 25 2.82 13.33 8.58
N HIS A 26 2.09 14.18 9.30
CA HIS A 26 0.65 14.32 9.15
C HIS A 26 0.36 14.68 7.70
N ARG A 27 -0.12 13.68 6.94
CA ARG A 27 -0.48 13.88 5.54
C ARG A 27 -1.65 14.85 5.55
N ARG A 28 -1.41 16.09 5.12
CA ARG A 28 -2.45 17.13 5.06
C ARG A 28 -3.66 16.59 4.32
N SER A 29 -4.85 16.88 4.85
CA SER A 29 -6.10 16.57 4.19
C SER A 29 -6.19 17.31 2.85
N PHE A 30 -7.00 16.81 1.92
CA PHE A 30 -7.09 17.38 0.58
C PHE A 30 -7.55 18.85 0.62
N GLU A 31 -8.45 19.16 1.55
CA GLU A 31 -9.04 20.48 1.77
C GLU A 31 -8.01 21.51 2.26
N GLU A 32 -6.98 21.06 2.99
CA GLU A 32 -5.88 21.90 3.50
C GLU A 32 -4.78 22.18 2.45
N LEU A 33 -4.86 21.55 1.29
CA LEU A 33 -3.89 21.75 0.21
C LEU A 33 -4.16 23.06 -0.53
N PRO A 34 -3.10 23.76 -1.00
CA PRO A 34 -3.25 24.89 -1.90
C PRO A 34 -4.07 24.52 -3.15
N PRO A 35 -4.83 25.47 -3.74
CA PRO A 35 -5.68 25.19 -4.89
C PRO A 35 -4.91 24.67 -6.12
N ALA A 36 -3.60 24.94 -6.23
CA ALA A 36 -2.74 24.34 -7.25
C ALA A 36 -2.54 22.83 -7.02
N ALA A 37 -2.29 22.41 -5.78
CA ALA A 37 -2.06 21.02 -5.42
C ALA A 37 -3.35 20.19 -5.55
N GLN A 38 -4.49 20.75 -5.16
CA GLN A 38 -5.80 20.09 -5.34
C GLN A 38 -6.10 19.81 -6.82
N ARG A 39 -5.80 20.77 -7.72
CA ARG A 39 -5.96 20.61 -9.17
C ARG A 39 -5.06 19.51 -9.72
N ALA A 40 -3.77 19.52 -9.33
CA ALA A 40 -2.81 18.51 -9.76
C ALA A 40 -3.22 17.09 -9.34
N LEU A 41 -3.74 16.94 -8.11
CA LEU A 41 -4.23 15.64 -7.62
C LEU A 41 -5.46 15.17 -8.38
N LYS A 42 -6.42 16.07 -8.69
CA LYS A 42 -7.60 15.74 -9.49
C LYS A 42 -7.22 15.29 -10.90
N GLU A 43 -6.32 16.00 -11.58
CA GLU A 43 -5.83 15.62 -12.91
C GLU A 43 -5.10 14.26 -12.87
N ALA A 44 -4.28 14.02 -11.83
CA ALA A 44 -3.62 12.73 -11.66
C ALA A 44 -4.62 11.59 -11.41
N GLU A 45 -5.70 11.84 -10.69
CA GLU A 45 -6.78 10.87 -10.47
C GLU A 45 -7.56 10.59 -11.75
N GLU A 46 -7.87 11.63 -12.54
CA GLU A 46 -8.48 11.50 -13.86
C GLU A 46 -7.61 10.67 -14.80
N ARG A 47 -6.28 10.90 -14.81
CA ARG A 47 -5.33 10.10 -15.59
C ARG A 47 -5.34 8.63 -15.14
N ARG A 48 -5.40 8.35 -13.84
CA ARG A 48 -5.47 6.97 -13.32
C ARG A 48 -6.76 6.28 -13.74
N LYS A 49 -7.90 6.95 -13.62
CA LYS A 49 -9.21 6.44 -14.08
C LYS A 49 -9.21 6.13 -15.56
N ALA A 50 -8.59 6.98 -16.39
CA ALA A 50 -8.45 6.74 -17.81
C ALA A 50 -7.58 5.51 -18.12
N SER A 51 -6.48 5.30 -17.39
CA SER A 51 -5.65 4.09 -17.55
C SER A 51 -6.30 2.81 -16.98
N GLU A 52 -7.14 2.91 -15.95
CA GLU A 52 -7.88 1.76 -15.40
C GLU A 52 -9.01 1.30 -16.33
N ALA A 53 -9.46 2.18 -17.24
CA ALA A 53 -10.43 1.84 -18.28
C ALA A 53 -9.80 1.08 -19.46
N GLU A 54 -8.47 1.00 -19.55
CA GLU A 54 -7.81 0.12 -20.51
C GLU A 54 -8.07 -1.35 -20.12
N PRO A 55 -8.37 -2.22 -21.10
CA PRO A 55 -8.65 -3.61 -20.80
C PRO A 55 -7.43 -4.25 -20.11
N ALA A 56 -7.67 -4.89 -18.97
CA ALA A 56 -6.65 -5.66 -18.30
C ALA A 56 -6.08 -6.70 -19.28
N LEU A 57 -4.79 -6.57 -19.61
CA LEU A 57 -4.12 -7.57 -20.42
C LEU A 57 -4.14 -8.92 -19.69
N PRO A 58 -4.21 -10.04 -20.43
CA PRO A 58 -4.10 -11.36 -19.82
C PRO A 58 -2.84 -11.43 -18.95
N LYS A 59 -2.95 -12.10 -17.81
CA LYS A 59 -1.81 -12.24 -16.90
C LYS A 59 -0.70 -13.01 -17.60
N GLU A 60 0.46 -12.37 -17.74
CA GLU A 60 1.65 -13.03 -18.29
C GLU A 60 2.08 -14.17 -17.36
N LEU A 61 2.34 -15.36 -17.94
CA LEU A 61 2.79 -16.55 -17.22
C LEU A 61 4.30 -16.66 -17.34
N GLY A 62 5.00 -16.86 -16.20
CA GLY A 62 6.46 -16.96 -16.17
C GLY A 62 7.21 -15.61 -16.23
N GLY A 63 6.49 -14.49 -16.38
CA GLY A 63 7.04 -13.14 -16.26
C GLY A 63 7.10 -12.63 -14.81
N ARG A 64 7.55 -11.37 -14.64
CA ARG A 64 7.62 -10.71 -13.32
C ARG A 64 6.22 -10.56 -12.71
N LYS A 65 6.10 -10.73 -11.37
CA LYS A 65 4.81 -10.65 -10.64
C LYS A 65 4.09 -9.30 -10.80
N ASP A 66 4.86 -8.21 -10.88
CA ASP A 66 4.34 -6.88 -11.21
C ASP A 66 5.26 -6.20 -12.21
N GLY A 67 4.66 -5.60 -13.23
CA GLY A 67 5.34 -4.91 -14.33
C GLY A 67 5.11 -5.60 -15.67
N LEU A 68 5.52 -4.90 -16.73
CA LEU A 68 5.54 -5.41 -18.09
C LEU A 68 6.56 -6.55 -18.21
N GLU A 69 6.31 -7.46 -19.14
CA GLU A 69 7.21 -8.60 -19.38
C GLU A 69 8.52 -8.10 -20.00
N PRO A 70 9.69 -8.37 -19.38
CA PRO A 70 10.97 -7.82 -19.83
C PRO A 70 11.36 -8.25 -21.24
N THR A 71 11.02 -9.46 -21.64
CA THR A 71 11.37 -10.00 -22.96
C THR A 71 10.57 -9.33 -24.08
N ARG A 72 9.32 -8.95 -23.80
CA ARG A 72 8.39 -8.29 -24.73
C ARG A 72 8.64 -6.79 -24.85
N TYR A 73 9.02 -6.14 -23.75
CA TYR A 73 9.13 -4.67 -23.68
C TYR A 73 10.56 -4.16 -23.48
N GLY A 74 11.54 -5.05 -23.33
CA GLY A 74 12.96 -4.71 -23.16
C GLY A 74 13.33 -4.11 -21.79
N ASP A 75 12.39 -4.04 -20.85
CA ASP A 75 12.60 -3.47 -19.52
C ASP A 75 12.88 -4.55 -18.47
N TRP A 76 14.17 -4.85 -18.31
CA TRP A 76 14.69 -5.79 -17.32
C TRP A 76 14.94 -5.12 -15.96
N GLU A 77 14.84 -3.80 -15.90
CA GLU A 77 15.05 -3.02 -14.68
C GLU A 77 13.74 -2.89 -13.90
N LYS A 78 13.80 -2.86 -12.57
CA LYS A 78 12.70 -2.36 -11.73
C LYS A 78 13.31 -1.64 -10.56
N LYS A 79 13.08 -0.33 -10.47
CA LYS A 79 13.62 0.52 -9.39
C LYS A 79 15.15 0.41 -9.27
N GLY A 80 15.89 0.40 -10.39
CA GLY A 80 17.35 0.25 -10.39
C GLY A 80 17.86 -1.17 -10.23
N ILE A 81 16.99 -2.18 -10.14
CA ILE A 81 17.38 -3.59 -10.00
C ILE A 81 17.14 -4.32 -11.32
N LEU A 82 18.22 -4.79 -11.94
CA LEU A 82 18.16 -5.71 -13.07
C LEU A 82 17.79 -7.11 -12.58
N SER A 83 16.78 -7.70 -13.21
CA SER A 83 16.43 -9.11 -12.98
C SER A 83 17.23 -9.97 -13.96
N ASP A 84 17.96 -10.96 -13.45
CA ASP A 84 18.62 -12.01 -14.25
C ASP A 84 18.08 -13.38 -13.80
N PHE A 85 18.11 -14.37 -14.69
CA PHE A 85 17.32 -15.63 -14.70
C PHE A 85 17.08 -16.32 -13.34
#